data_AF-A0A7K2X671-F1
#
_entry.id   AF-A0A7K2X671-F1
#
_cell.length_a   1.000
_cell.length_b   1.000
_cell.length_c   1.000
_cell.angle_alpha   90.00
_cell.angle_beta   90.00
_cell.angle_gamma   90.00
#
_symmetry.space_group_name_H-M   'P 1'
#
loop_
_entity.id
_entity.type
_entity.pdbx_description
1 polymer ?
#
loop_
_entity_poly.entity_id
_entity_poly.type
_entity_poly.pdbx_seq_one_letter_code
_entity_poly.pdbx_strand_id
1 'polypeptide(L)' 'MADESPLIRSLRAAVAAAPGDVPLRLHFAELLLAEGRNDEAVTEAAVALQHAPGDAAARALMVRAMGLPAAEDPAPAPST' A
#
# COMPACT_ATOMS: atom_id res chain seq x y z
N MET A 1 -7.51 24.53 -2.79
CA MET A 1 -8.04 23.32 -3.45
C MET A 1 -6.83 22.47 -3.71
N ALA A 2 -6.69 21.33 -3.02
CA ALA A 2 -5.54 20.47 -3.22
C ALA A 2 -5.63 19.94 -4.65
N ASP A 3 -4.76 20.43 -5.52
CA ASP A 3 -4.62 19.94 -6.89
C ASP A 3 -4.15 18.49 -6.76
N GLU A 4 -5.08 17.55 -6.94
CA GLU A 4 -4.74 16.14 -6.97
C GLU A 4 -3.73 15.94 -8.10
N SER A 5 -2.52 15.52 -7.74
CA SER A 5 -1.40 15.35 -8.67
C SER A 5 -1.89 14.61 -9.93
N PRO A 6 -1.62 15.13 -11.15
CA PRO A 6 -2.15 14.53 -12.39
C PRO A 6 -1.73 13.06 -12.56
N LEU A 7 -0.63 12.68 -11.93
CA LEU A 7 -0.17 11.31 -11.81
C LEU A 7 -1.12 10.41 -11.01
N ILE A 8 -1.59 10.86 -9.84
CA ILE A 8 -2.55 10.13 -9.00
C ILE A 8 -3.85 9.90 -9.78
N ARG A 9 -4.36 10.94 -10.44
CA ARG A 9 -5.56 10.82 -11.27
C ARG A 9 -5.38 9.78 -12.37
N SER A 10 -4.23 9.79 -13.04
CA SER A 10 -3.91 8.84 -14.11
C SER A 10 -3.79 7.41 -13.60
N LEU A 11 -3.12 7.19 -12.47
CA LEU A 11 -3.01 5.87 -11.84
C LEU A 11 -4.36 5.35 -11.35
N ARG A 12 -5.19 6.20 -10.74
CA ARG A 12 -6.55 5.81 -10.33
C ARG A 12 -7.36 5.29 -11.51
N ALA A 13 -7.29 5.98 -12.66
CA ALA A 13 -7.96 5.53 -13.87
C ALA A 13 -7.41 4.19 -14.39
N ALA A 14 -6.09 3.99 -14.32
CA ALA A 14 -5.45 2.75 -14.74
C ALA A 14 -5.86 1.57 -13.83
N VAL A 15 -5.85 1.75 -12.51
CA VAL A 15 -6.29 0.74 -11.53
C VAL A 15 -7.78 0.43 -11.68
N ALA A 16 -8.60 1.43 -12.01
CA ALA A 16 -10.02 1.23 -12.29
C ALA A 16 -10.25 0.42 -13.59
N ALA A 17 -9.39 0.59 -14.60
CA ALA A 17 -9.46 -0.19 -15.84
C ALA A 17 -8.95 -1.63 -15.66
N ALA A 18 -8.02 -1.86 -14.73
CA ALA A 18 -7.42 -3.16 -14.46
C ALA A 18 -7.46 -3.49 -12.95
N PRO A 19 -8.64 -3.80 -12.39
CA PRO A 19 -8.77 -3.99 -10.94
C PRO A 19 -8.00 -5.20 -10.41
N GLY A 20 -7.74 -6.21 -11.23
CA GLY A 20 -6.96 -7.39 -10.86
C GLY A 20 -5.44 -7.24 -10.98
N ASP A 21 -4.94 -6.10 -11.47
CA ASP A 21 -3.51 -5.85 -11.60
C ASP A 21 -2.93 -5.41 -10.24
N VAL A 22 -2.49 -6.42 -9.46
CA VAL A 22 -1.92 -6.22 -8.12
C VAL A 22 -0.67 -5.33 -8.15
N PRO A 23 0.33 -5.56 -9.02
CA PRO A 23 1.49 -4.67 -9.12
C PRO A 23 1.10 -3.21 -9.37
N LEU A 24 0.19 -2.94 -10.30
CA LEU A 24 -0.26 -1.58 -10.60
C LEU A 24 -0.90 -0.91 -9.38
N ARG A 25 -1.73 -1.66 -8.65
CA ARG A 25 -2.39 -1.19 -7.44
C ARG A 25 -1.40 -0.89 -6.31
N LEU A 26 -0.35 -1.70 -6.15
CA LEU A 26 0.70 -1.46 -5.17
C LEU A 26 1.47 -0.17 -5.46
N HIS A 27 1.81 0.08 -6.73
CA HIS A 27 2.45 1.34 -7.12
C HIS A 27 1.55 2.55 -6.82
N PHE A 28 0.24 2.41 -7.01
CA PHE A 28 -0.71 3.47 -6.66
C PHE A 28 -0.75 3.73 -5.15
N ALA A 29 -0.82 2.67 -4.34
CA ALA A 29 -0.78 2.79 -2.88
C ALA A 29 0.54 3.40 -2.38
N GLU A 30 1.67 3.06 -2.99
CA GLU A 30 2.97 3.65 -2.69
C GLU A 30 3.03 5.15 -2.99
N LEU A 31 2.49 5.57 -4.13
CA LEU A 31 2.40 6.98 -4.48
C LEU A 31 1.51 7.75 -3.49
N LEU A 32 0.38 7.17 -3.10
CA LEU A 32 -0.52 7.76 -2.10
C LEU A 32 0.21 7.95 -0.75
N LEU A 33 1.05 7.00 -0.34
CA LEU A 33 1.87 7.15 0.86
C LEU A 33 2.89 8.28 0.76
N ALA A 34 3.59 8.38 -0.37
CA ALA A 34 4.56 9.44 -0.58
C ALA A 34 3.92 10.84 -0.49
N GLU A 35 2.66 10.95 -0.89
CA GLU A 35 1.88 12.20 -0.85
C GLU A 35 1.16 12.41 0.50
N GLY A 36 1.39 11.54 1.50
CA GLY A 36 0.80 11.64 2.84
C GLY A 36 -0.66 11.18 2.94
N ARG A 37 -1.21 10.56 1.88
CA ARG A 37 -2.59 10.08 1.79
C ARG A 37 -2.71 8.66 2.34
N ASN A 38 -2.40 8.52 3.62
CA ASN A 38 -2.29 7.23 4.31
C ASN A 38 -3.59 6.39 4.26
N ASP A 39 -4.76 6.98 4.50
CA ASP A 39 -6.05 6.28 4.44
C ASP A 39 -6.33 5.64 3.07
N GLU A 40 -6.05 6.37 1.99
CA GLU A 40 -6.24 5.86 0.63
C GLU A 40 -5.22 4.76 0.31
N ALA A 41 -3.98 4.93 0.75
CA ALA A 41 -2.97 3.89 0.61
C ALA A 41 -3.35 2.59 1.35
N VAL A 42 -3.90 2.68 2.56
CA VAL A 42 -4.42 1.51 3.30
C VAL A 42 -5.51 0.83 2.50
N THR A 43 -6.44 1.59 1.92
CA THR A 43 -7.54 1.06 1.11
C THR A 43 -7.02 0.29 -0.10
N GLU A 44 -6.08 0.88 -0.85
CA GLU A 44 -5.50 0.23 -2.04
C GLU A 44 -4.65 -1.00 -1.68
N ALA A 45 -3.90 -0.94 -0.58
CA ALA A 45 -3.15 -2.09 -0.06
C ALA A 45 -4.08 -3.24 0.36
N ALA A 46 -5.21 -2.93 1.00
CA ALA A 46 -6.20 -3.92 1.38
C ALA A 46 -6.84 -4.60 0.15
N VAL A 47 -7.10 -3.85 -0.92
CA VAL A 47 -7.60 -4.44 -2.17
C VAL A 47 -6.52 -5.29 -2.85
N ALA A 48 -5.26 -4.86 -2.85
CA ALA A 48 -4.15 -5.66 -3.35
C ALA A 48 -4.04 -7.01 -2.60
N LEU A 49 -4.16 -7.00 -1.27
CA LEU A 49 -4.17 -8.21 -0.44
C LEU A 49 -5.41 -9.10 -0.66
N GLN A 50 -6.56 -8.54 -1.02
CA GLN A 50 -7.73 -9.34 -1.39
C GLN A 50 -7.49 -10.14 -2.68
N HIS A 51 -6.75 -9.57 -3.63
CA HIS A 51 -6.38 -10.26 -4.87
C HIS A 51 -5.18 -11.21 -4.69
N ALA A 52 -4.20 -10.80 -3.88
CA ALA A 52 -2.98 -11.57 -3.60
C ALA A 52 -2.68 -11.58 -2.09
N PRO A 53 -3.35 -12.44 -1.30
CA PRO A 53 -3.18 -12.47 0.15
C PRO A 53 -1.79 -12.91 0.62
N GLY A 54 -1.02 -13.55 -0.26
CA GLY A 54 0.37 -13.95 -0.01
C GLY A 54 1.42 -12.89 -0.40
N ASP A 55 1.00 -11.71 -0.87
CA ASP A 55 1.92 -10.68 -1.33
C ASP A 55 2.57 -9.95 -0.14
N ALA A 56 3.86 -10.20 0.06
CA ALA A 56 4.63 -9.60 1.14
C ALA A 56 4.78 -8.07 0.99
N ALA A 57 4.86 -7.57 -0.25
CA ALA A 57 4.98 -6.14 -0.51
C ALA A 57 3.67 -5.42 -0.17
N ALA A 58 2.52 -6.00 -0.54
CA ALA A 58 1.20 -5.49 -0.18
C ALA A 58 1.03 -5.38 1.35
N ARG A 59 1.46 -6.42 2.08
CA ARG A 59 1.39 -6.44 3.54
C ARG A 59 2.31 -5.39 4.18
N ALA A 60 3.54 -5.28 3.71
CA ALA A 60 4.49 -4.28 4.19
C ALA A 60 3.99 -2.85 3.93
N LEU A 61 3.41 -2.61 2.75
CA LEU A 61 2.82 -1.33 2.37
C LEU A 61 1.65 -0.97 3.30
N MET A 62 0.75 -1.92 3.58
CA MET A 62 -0.37 -1.72 4.49
C MET A 62 0.10 -1.34 5.91
N VAL A 63 1.11 -2.01 6.44
CA VAL A 63 1.69 -1.71 7.76
C VAL A 63 2.31 -0.30 7.78
N ARG A 64 3.06 0.05 6.73
CA ARG A 64 3.66 1.39 6.58
C ARG A 64 2.58 2.47 6.47
N ALA A 65 1.49 2.19 5.77
CA ALA A 65 0.35 3.08 5.59
C ALA A 65 -0.45 3.32 6.87
N MET A 66 -0.58 2.30 7.71
CA MET A 66 -1.20 2.43 9.03
C MET A 66 -0.32 3.18 10.03
N GLY A 67 0.92 3.54 9.65
CA GLY A 67 1.90 4.15 10.57
C GLY A 67 2.29 3.22 11.72
N LEU A 68 2.02 1.93 11.58
CA LEU A 68 2.42 0.92 12.55
C LEU A 68 3.93 0.68 12.39
N PRO A 69 4.68 0.49 13.48
CA PRO A 69 6.03 -0.03 13.37
C PRO A 69 5.94 -1.33 12.57
N ALA A 70 6.73 -1.45 11.50
CA ALA A 70 6.90 -2.72 10.80
C ALA A 70 7.24 -3.74 11.88
N ALA A 71 6.34 -4.69 12.14
CA ALA A 71 6.51 -5.66 13.21
C ALA A 71 7.89 -6.28 13.02
N GLU A 72 8.85 -5.84 13.83
CA GLU A 72 10.17 -6.42 13.89
C GLU A 72 9.93 -7.89 14.18
N ASP A 73 10.44 -8.76 13.30
CA ASP A 73 10.57 -10.18 13.57
C ASP A 73 11.01 -10.33 15.03
N PRO A 74 10.33 -11.17 15.85
CA PRO A 74 10.64 -11.27 17.27
C PRO A 74 12.13 -11.60 17.41
N ALA A 75 12.90 -10.60 17.87
CA ALA A 75 14.33 -10.75 18.09
C ALA A 75 14.54 -11.98 18.99
N PRO A 76 15.48 -12.88 18.66
CA PRO A 76 15.69 -14.08 19.44
C PRO A 76 16.02 -13.66 20.88
N ALA A 77 15.18 -14.08 21.83
CA ALA A 77 15.34 -13.76 23.23
C ALA A 77 16.75 -14.16 23.70
N PRO A 78 17.47 -13.32 24.46
CA PRO A 78 18.76 -13.69 24.99
C PRO A 78 18.56 -14.85 25.97
N SER A 79 19.14 -15.99 25.64
CA SER A 79 19.20 -17.14 26.54
C SER A 79 20.11 -16.76 27.72
N THR A 80 19.55 -16.77 28.93
CA THR A 80 20.29 -16.61 30.19
C THR A 80 20.90 -17.95 30.59
#